data_AF-A0A0R2R564-F1
#
_entry.id   AF-A0A0R2R564-F1
#
_cell.length_a   1.000
_cell.length_b   1.000
_cell.length_c   1.000
_cell.angle_alpha   90.00
_cell.angle_beta   90.00
_cell.angle_gamma   90.00
#
_symmetry.space_group_name_H-M   'P 1'
#
loop_
_entity.id
_entity.type
_entity.pdbx_description
1 polymer ?
#
loop_
_entity_poly.entity_id
_entity_poly.type
_entity_poly.pdbx_seq_one_letter_code
_entity_poly.pdbx_strand_id
1 'polypeptide(L)'
;DGACLYFTFAAKPTPEFEQRYVQLWNACQRAALDNGANVSHHHGVGLNRGRFLAESLGTGMGVLQSIKNTLDPRNIFNPGKLGFNPDSDSSKRKPVWP
;
A
#
# COMPACT_ATOMS: atom_id res chain seq x y z
N ASP A 1 -0.36 -12.91 -19.53
CA ASP A 1 -1.34 -12.01 -20.18
C ASP A 1 -2.62 -11.92 -19.41
N GLY A 2 -3.26 -10.75 -19.43
CA GLY A 2 -4.47 -10.43 -18.68
C GLY A 2 -5.06 -9.09 -19.12
N ALA A 3 -5.98 -8.55 -18.32
CA ALA A 3 -6.65 -7.27 -18.59
C ALA A 3 -6.47 -6.28 -17.42
N CYS A 4 -6.62 -4.99 -17.72
CA CYS A 4 -6.74 -3.95 -16.70
C CYS A 4 -8.22 -3.74 -16.35
N LEU A 5 -8.60 -4.07 -15.12
CA LEU A 5 -9.95 -3.83 -14.60
C LEU A 5 -9.98 -2.54 -13.79
N TYR A 6 -11.03 -1.73 -14.00
CA TYR A 6 -11.29 -0.52 -13.22
C TYR A 6 -12.60 -0.66 -12.47
N PHE A 7 -12.59 -0.22 -11.21
CA PHE A 7 -13.75 -0.22 -10.35
C PHE A 7 -13.97 1.18 -9.79
N THR A 8 -15.24 1.55 -9.66
CA THR A 8 -15.67 2.75 -8.95
C THR A 8 -16.58 2.32 -7.81
N PHE A 9 -16.27 2.78 -6.60
CA PHE A 9 -17.08 2.53 -5.41
C PHE A 9 -17.57 3.86 -4.87
N ALA A 10 -18.84 3.91 -4.48
CA ALA A 10 -19.45 5.09 -3.87
C ALA A 10 -20.36 4.65 -2.72
N ALA A 11 -20.43 5.48 -1.67
CA ALA A 11 -21.30 5.29 -0.53
C ALA A 11 -21.73 6.64 0.02
N LYS A 12 -22.88 6.70 0.71
CA LYS A 12 -23.27 7.89 1.48
C LYS A 12 -22.34 8.04 2.69
N PRO A 13 -21.84 9.25 2.99
CA PRO A 13 -20.97 9.46 4.14
C PRO A 13 -21.72 9.21 5.46
N THR A 14 -21.01 8.63 6.43
CA THR A 14 -21.45 8.48 7.83
C THR A 14 -20.43 9.17 8.74
N PRO A 15 -20.72 9.40 10.03
CA PRO A 15 -19.72 9.93 10.96
C PRO A 15 -18.43 9.09 11.00
N GLU A 16 -18.51 7.79 10.73
CA GLU A 16 -17.40 6.83 10.68
C GLU A 16 -16.83 6.62 9.26
N PHE A 17 -17.03 7.58 8.33
CA PHE A 17 -16.69 7.39 6.91
C PHE A 17 -15.21 7.01 6.69
N GLU A 18 -14.28 7.55 7.48
CA GLU A 18 -12.85 7.25 7.34
C GLU A 18 -12.59 5.76 7.58
N GLN A 19 -13.10 5.22 8.70
CA GLN A 19 -12.95 3.81 9.03
C GLN A 19 -13.61 2.92 7.97
N ARG A 20 -14.82 3.29 7.52
CA ARG A 20 -15.53 2.56 6.46
C ARG A 20 -14.76 2.60 5.13
N TYR A 21 -14.12 3.71 4.80
CA TYR A 21 -13.32 3.84 3.58
C TYR A 21 -12.03 3.00 3.64
N VAL A 22 -11.36 2.93 4.80
CA VAL A 22 -10.25 1.99 5.03
C VAL A 22 -10.71 0.54 4.82
N GLN A 23 -11.84 0.17 5.43
CA GLN A 23 -12.40 -1.18 5.33
C GLN A 23 -12.73 -1.56 3.89
N LEU A 24 -13.32 -0.63 3.13
CA LEU A 24 -13.60 -0.80 1.71
C LEU A 24 -12.32 -1.08 0.92
N TRP A 25 -11.27 -0.26 1.09
CA TRP A 25 -9.98 -0.49 0.43
C TRP A 25 -9.38 -1.86 0.77
N ASN A 26 -9.45 -2.26 2.04
CA ASN A 26 -8.95 -3.54 2.48
C ASN A 26 -9.74 -4.70 1.87
N ALA A 27 -11.07 -4.64 1.88
CA ALA A 27 -11.91 -5.67 1.28
C ALA A 27 -11.64 -5.79 -0.23
N CYS A 28 -11.56 -4.68 -0.95
CA CYS A 28 -11.30 -4.68 -2.39
C CYS A 28 -9.91 -5.24 -2.72
N GLN A 29 -8.84 -4.81 -2.02
CA GLN A 29 -7.51 -5.34 -2.31
C GLN A 29 -7.36 -6.81 -1.93
N ARG A 30 -7.98 -7.26 -0.82
CA ARG A 30 -7.96 -8.68 -0.43
C ARG A 30 -8.65 -9.53 -1.48
N ALA A 31 -9.87 -9.16 -1.87
CA ALA A 31 -10.60 -9.85 -2.93
C ALA A 31 -9.78 -9.91 -4.24
N ALA A 32 -9.07 -8.84 -4.61
CA ALA A 32 -8.22 -8.83 -5.78
C ALA A 32 -7.03 -9.80 -5.66
N LEU A 33 -6.27 -9.74 -4.55
CA LEU A 33 -5.11 -10.59 -4.31
C LEU A 33 -5.47 -12.08 -4.20
N ASP A 34 -6.56 -12.40 -3.50
CA ASP A 34 -7.06 -13.76 -3.34
C ASP A 34 -7.47 -14.40 -4.68
N ASN A 35 -7.73 -13.58 -5.71
CA ASN A 35 -8.04 -14.01 -7.08
C ASN A 35 -6.85 -13.83 -8.05
N GLY A 36 -5.63 -13.65 -7.52
CA GLY A 36 -4.40 -13.58 -8.31
C GLY A 36 -4.17 -12.27 -9.06
N ALA A 37 -4.89 -11.20 -8.71
CA ALA A 37 -4.66 -9.89 -9.30
C ALA A 37 -3.44 -9.18 -8.69
N ASN A 38 -2.82 -8.28 -9.47
CA ASN A 38 -1.76 -7.42 -8.98
C ASN A 38 -2.30 -6.30 -8.06
N VAL A 39 -1.45 -5.79 -7.15
CA VAL A 39 -1.79 -4.66 -6.25
C VAL A 39 -2.21 -3.39 -6.99
N SER A 40 -1.64 -3.15 -8.17
CA SER A 40 -1.98 -2.01 -9.03
C SER A 40 -1.57 -2.30 -10.47
N HIS A 41 -2.33 -1.76 -11.42
CA HIS A 41 -1.93 -1.70 -12.82
C HIS A 41 -1.02 -0.48 -13.11
N HIS A 42 -1.46 0.74 -12.78
CA HIS A 42 -0.72 1.98 -13.12
C HIS A 42 -0.82 3.11 -12.07
N HIS A 43 -1.79 3.09 -11.15
CA HIS A 43 -1.90 4.11 -10.09
C HIS A 43 -0.78 4.03 -9.04
N GLY A 44 -0.01 2.94 -9.05
CA GLY A 44 1.06 2.69 -8.10
C GLY A 44 0.56 2.27 -6.71
N VAL A 45 1.53 2.12 -5.81
CA VAL A 45 1.30 1.54 -4.47
C VAL A 45 1.16 2.64 -3.41
N GLY A 46 2.14 3.54 -3.34
CA GLY A 46 2.16 4.65 -2.38
C GLY A 46 2.08 4.18 -0.92
N LEU A 47 1.38 4.94 -0.08
CA LEU A 47 1.08 4.56 1.31
C LEU A 47 -0.14 3.64 1.37
N ASN A 48 -1.22 3.97 0.64
CA ASN A 48 -2.50 3.28 0.74
C ASN A 48 -2.39 1.78 0.43
N ARG A 49 -1.58 1.39 -0.57
CA ARG A 49 -1.41 -0.03 -0.92
C ARG A 49 -0.13 -0.66 -0.38
N GLY A 50 0.71 0.10 0.34
CA GLY A 50 2.02 -0.36 0.81
C GLY A 50 1.92 -1.62 1.66
N ARG A 51 0.90 -1.71 2.50
CA ARG A 51 0.61 -2.88 3.37
C ARG A 51 0.31 -4.18 2.62
N PHE A 52 0.05 -4.14 1.32
CA PHE A 52 -0.20 -5.31 0.48
C PHE A 52 1.01 -5.72 -0.37
N LEU A 53 2.03 -4.86 -0.47
CA LEU A 53 3.11 -5.07 -1.45
C LEU A 53 4.03 -6.23 -1.07
N ALA A 54 4.31 -6.40 0.23
CA ALA A 54 5.17 -7.47 0.71
C ALA A 54 4.62 -8.86 0.34
N GLU A 55 3.30 -9.05 0.52
CA GLU A 55 2.59 -10.27 0.11
C GLU A 55 2.63 -10.45 -1.41
N SER A 56 2.32 -9.39 -2.17
CA SER A 56 2.28 -9.44 -3.63
C SER A 56 3.64 -9.74 -4.28
N LEU A 57 4.74 -9.27 -3.69
CA LEU A 57 6.09 -9.48 -4.24
C LEU A 57 6.80 -10.71 -3.65
N GLY A 58 6.31 -11.24 -2.52
CA GLY A 58 6.98 -12.30 -1.78
C GLY A 58 8.45 -11.96 -1.51
N THR A 59 9.36 -12.83 -1.93
CA THR A 59 10.81 -12.67 -1.75
C THR A 59 11.37 -11.42 -2.45
N GLY A 60 10.69 -10.90 -3.48
CA GLY A 60 11.09 -9.68 -4.18
C GLY A 60 11.06 -8.42 -3.30
N MET A 61 10.27 -8.41 -2.23
CA MET A 61 10.23 -7.29 -1.29
C MET A 61 11.59 -7.05 -0.62
N GLY A 62 12.31 -8.14 -0.30
CA GLY A 62 13.64 -8.06 0.31
C GLY A 62 14.66 -7.38 -0.62
N VAL A 63 14.62 -7.71 -1.92
CA VAL A 63 15.48 -7.09 -2.93
C VAL A 63 15.22 -5.58 -3.01
N LEU A 64 13.94 -5.17 -3.08
CA LEU A 64 13.58 -3.75 -3.11
C LEU A 64 14.02 -3.01 -1.83
N GLN A 65 13.86 -3.63 -0.66
CA GLN A 65 14.30 -3.03 0.60
C GLN A 65 15.83 -2.89 0.66
N SER A 66 16.59 -3.86 0.15
CA SER A 66 18.05 -3.77 0.04
C SER A 66 18.47 -2.62 -0.86
N ILE A 67 17.87 -2.47 -2.04
CA ILE A 67 18.15 -1.33 -2.94
C ILE A 67 17.86 0.00 -2.25
N LYS A 68 16.69 0.13 -1.59
CA LYS A 68 16.30 1.33 -0.84
C LYS A 68 17.32 1.67 0.24
N ASN A 69 17.77 0.69 1.03
CA ASN A 69 18.73 0.90 2.11
C ASN A 69 20.12 1.29 1.58
N THR A 70 20.53 0.75 0.43
CA THR A 70 21.81 1.11 -0.20
C THR A 70 21.79 2.53 -0.77
N LEU A 71 20.70 2.91 -1.45
CA LEU A 71 20.59 4.22 -2.11
C LEU A 71 20.20 5.34 -1.14
N ASP A 72 19.47 5.03 -0.07
CA ASP A 72 18.97 6.01 0.90
C ASP A 72 19.07 5.47 2.34
N PRO A 73 20.29 5.32 2.87
CA PRO A 73 20.54 4.76 4.21
C PRO A 73 19.99 5.63 5.35
N ARG A 74 19.68 6.90 5.09
CA ARG A 74 19.07 7.83 6.06
C ARG A 74 17.55 7.94 5.91
N ASN A 75 16.96 7.17 4.99
CA ASN A 75 15.53 7.11 4.71
C ASN A 75 14.88 8.47 4.40
N ILE A 76 15.59 9.37 3.72
CA ILE A 76 15.12 10.74 3.44
C ILE A 76 14.02 10.75 2.35
N PHE A 77 14.14 9.88 1.34
CA PHE A 77 13.25 9.88 0.18
C PHE A 77 11.99 9.05 0.41
N ASN A 78 10.88 9.74 0.63
CA ASN A 78 9.53 9.17 0.74
C ASN A 78 9.40 7.98 1.74
N PRO A 79 9.86 8.14 2.98
CA PRO A 79 9.86 7.04 3.95
C PRO A 79 8.46 6.43 4.18
N GLY A 80 8.38 5.10 4.24
CA GLY A 80 7.14 4.34 4.41
C GLY A 80 6.32 4.07 3.13
N LYS A 81 6.60 4.74 1.99
CA LYS A 81 5.97 4.36 0.72
C LYS A 81 6.44 2.97 0.28
N LEU A 82 5.60 2.29 -0.51
CA LEU A 82 5.84 0.92 -0.98
C LEU A 82 5.90 -0.14 0.15
N GLY A 83 5.53 0.22 1.38
CA GLY A 83 5.65 -0.69 2.52
C GLY A 83 7.09 -0.86 3.01
N PHE A 84 8.02 0.03 2.61
CA PHE A 84 9.34 0.10 3.23
C PHE A 84 9.26 0.52 4.69
N ASN A 85 10.33 0.25 5.42
CA ASN A 85 10.45 0.65 6.82
C ASN A 85 10.03 2.12 7.02
N PRO A 86 9.11 2.39 7.97
CA PRO A 86 8.75 3.75 8.32
C PRO A 86 9.97 4.48 8.91
N ASP A 87 9.88 5.81 9.01
CA ASP A 87 10.91 6.60 9.68
C ASP A 87 11.18 6.07 11.10
N SER A 88 12.43 6.20 11.55
CA SER A 88 12.84 5.88 12.92
C SER A 88 12.09 6.71 13.97
N ASP A 89 11.47 7.82 13.57
CA ASP A 89 10.60 8.66 14.38
C ASP A 89 9.13 8.48 13.98
N SER A 90 8.59 7.31 14.30
CA SER A 90 7.19 6.96 14.05
C SER A 90 6.19 7.85 14.83
N SER A 91 6.67 8.61 15.83
CA SER A 91 5.85 9.50 16.66
C SER A 91 5.34 10.74 15.93
N LYS A 92 6.01 11.14 14.82
CA LYS A 92 5.65 12.33 14.02
C LYS A 92 4.62 12.06 12.93
N ARG A 93 4.23 10.81 12.73
CA ARG A 93 3.23 10.45 11.73
C ARG A 93 1.93 10.13 12.44
N LYS A 94 0.89 10.94 12.20
CA LYS A 94 -0.46 10.35 12.21
C LYS A 94 -0.40 9.18 11.23
N PRO A 95 -0.85 7.96 11.60
CA PRO A 95 -0.97 6.90 10.63
C PRO A 95 -1.87 7.44 9.54
N VAL A 96 -1.29 7.77 8.38
CA VAL A 96 -2.07 8.42 7.31
C VAL A 96 -3.15 7.44 6.87
N TRP A 97 -2.86 6.14 7.00
CA TRP A 97 -3.72 4.98 6.82
C TRP A 97 -3.12 3.84 7.69
N PRO A 98 -3.91 2.98 8.35
CA PRO A 98 -3.35 1.76 8.95
C PRO A 98 -2.79 0.82 7.87
#